data_AF-A0A832HEG0-F1
#
_entry.id   AF-A0A832HEG0-F1
#
_cell.length_a   1.000
_cell.length_b   1.000
_cell.length_c   1.000
_cell.angle_alpha   90.00
_cell.angle_beta   90.00
_cell.angle_gamma   90.00
#
_symmetry.space_group_name_H-M   'P 1'
#
loop_
_entity.id
_entity.type
_entity.pdbx_description
1 polymer ?
#
loop_
_entity_poly.entity_id
_entity_poly.type
_entity_poly.pdbx_seq_one_letter_code
_entity_poly.pdbx_strand_id
1 'polypeptide(L)'
;MVAVRTTSKTGRAFTLMEMLVAVALLVLIFVGVGIVFSSAGRAVSVSQVTLELMSNTRAVQQQIERDIGGISPDGFIVIRSRREDTTQANSRRFDMISFLAQGSFPNRTGSTNAQPFTDRTVANAARVWYGQLVIEGASPSQLSAVGVNAPPTGTNDRDFILGRHTTLLLAEDGGGTAERIASNGITVAAHGNIRLTGPGTSVDPGNSEPSAHISSSRVCTAALTPAQVMRNIMSEVTAAGGRGVAAGARWEADEYCFRFKTLRSPYDTEVQVSGAPSLTNGYFRMHPIMLQGTASFAVDWSDGTTDGGGNLVFYGLGNPKADTAIEPTLASDDEYTAIFSFDNRAKWPKALRFRYRVIDLDEQPRLAGGREFTQIVRLPQ
;
A
#
# COMPACT_ATOMS: atom_id res chain seq x y z
N MET A 1 62.18 9.56 -77.59
CA MET A 1 61.50 10.75 -77.02
C MET A 1 60.01 10.56 -77.28
N VAL A 2 59.25 10.12 -76.27
CA VAL A 2 57.84 9.72 -76.40
C VAL A 2 56.95 10.85 -75.87
N ALA A 3 56.15 11.45 -76.74
CA ALA A 3 55.25 12.56 -76.40
C ALA A 3 53.95 12.01 -75.78
N VAL A 4 53.76 12.24 -74.48
CA VAL A 4 52.52 11.95 -73.76
C VAL A 4 51.49 13.01 -74.13
N ARG A 5 50.40 12.59 -74.76
CA ARG A 5 49.28 13.45 -75.17
C ARG A 5 48.24 13.48 -74.05
N THR A 6 48.22 14.55 -73.26
CA THR A 6 47.16 14.80 -72.27
C THR A 6 45.92 15.34 -72.97
N THR A 7 44.90 14.50 -73.14
CA THR A 7 43.56 14.91 -73.57
C THR A 7 42.83 15.58 -72.42
N SER A 8 42.66 16.91 -72.48
CA SER A 8 41.84 17.66 -71.52
C SER A 8 40.37 17.30 -71.73
N LYS A 9 39.77 16.54 -70.79
CA LYS A 9 38.31 16.38 -70.72
C LYS A 9 37.70 17.75 -70.39
N THR A 10 36.92 18.31 -71.31
CA THR A 10 36.05 19.46 -71.07
C THR A 10 34.98 19.05 -70.07
N GLY A 11 35.15 19.49 -68.82
CA GLY A 11 34.17 19.26 -67.75
C GLY A 11 32.88 20.01 -68.06
N ARG A 12 31.76 19.28 -68.11
CA ARG A 12 30.43 19.88 -68.18
C ARG A 12 30.16 20.61 -66.86
N ALA A 13 29.92 21.91 -66.92
CA ALA A 13 29.50 22.70 -65.77
C ALA A 13 28.07 22.29 -65.36
N PHE A 14 27.86 22.04 -64.07
CA PHE A 14 26.56 21.71 -63.50
C PHE A 14 25.57 22.86 -63.71
N THR A 15 24.36 22.53 -64.15
CA THR A 15 23.31 23.53 -64.32
C THR A 15 22.71 23.89 -62.96
N LEU A 16 22.32 25.15 -62.77
CA LEU A 16 21.70 25.63 -61.52
C LEU A 16 20.47 24.80 -61.13
N MET A 17 19.74 24.30 -62.12
CA MET A 17 18.59 23.41 -61.93
C MET A 17 18.97 22.10 -61.20
N GLU A 18 20.12 21.53 -61.54
CA GLU A 18 20.60 20.27 -60.97
C GLU A 18 21.00 20.44 -59.50
N MET A 19 21.58 21.58 -59.13
CA MET A 19 21.83 21.93 -57.72
C MET A 19 20.55 22.10 -56.92
N LEU A 20 19.51 22.72 -57.49
CA LEU A 20 18.23 22.91 -56.80
C LEU A 20 17.55 21.56 -56.52
N VAL A 21 17.52 20.67 -57.52
CA VAL A 21 16.98 19.31 -57.35
C VAL A 21 17.76 18.53 -56.31
N ALA A 22 19.10 18.63 -56.29
CA ALA A 22 19.93 17.96 -55.30
C ALA A 22 19.62 18.45 -53.86
N VAL A 23 19.46 19.76 -53.66
CA VAL A 23 19.10 20.32 -52.34
C VAL A 23 17.69 19.89 -51.91
N ALA A 24 16.72 19.89 -52.84
CA ALA A 24 15.37 19.43 -52.54
C ALA A 24 15.33 17.96 -52.12
N LEU A 25 16.07 17.09 -52.82
CA LEU A 25 16.21 15.68 -52.46
C LEU A 25 16.91 15.49 -51.11
N LEU A 26 17.94 16.29 -50.83
CA LEU A 26 18.66 16.25 -49.56
C LEU A 26 17.73 16.58 -48.38
N VAL A 27 16.91 17.63 -48.50
CA VAL A 27 15.91 18.00 -47.48
C VAL A 27 14.91 16.87 -47.26
N LEU A 28 14.43 16.24 -48.33
CA LEU A 28 13.47 15.13 -48.22
C LEU A 28 14.07 13.92 -47.48
N ILE A 29 15.35 13.59 -47.74
CA ILE A 29 16.05 12.52 -47.01
C ILE A 29 16.18 12.87 -45.53
N PHE A 30 16.56 14.11 -45.19
CA PHE A 30 16.66 14.53 -43.79
C PHE A 30 15.32 14.46 -43.05
N VAL A 31 14.21 14.82 -43.71
CA VAL A 31 12.87 14.66 -43.13
C VAL A 31 12.57 13.18 -42.87
N GLY A 32 12.84 12.30 -43.84
CA GLY A 32 12.65 10.85 -43.68
C GLY A 32 13.45 10.27 -42.52
N VAL A 33 14.72 10.64 -42.42
CA VAL A 33 15.63 10.23 -41.35
C VAL A 33 15.15 10.75 -39.98
N GLY A 34 14.68 12.01 -39.92
CA GLY A 34 14.12 12.59 -38.70
C GLY A 34 12.89 11.85 -38.19
N ILE A 35 12.00 11.41 -39.09
CA ILE A 35 10.82 10.61 -38.73
C ILE A 35 11.23 9.25 -38.15
N VAL A 36 12.19 8.57 -38.79
CA VAL A 36 12.68 7.26 -38.32
C VAL A 36 13.34 7.39 -36.95
N PHE A 37 14.21 8.38 -36.74
CA PHE A 37 14.86 8.60 -35.45
C PHE A 37 13.87 9.00 -34.34
N SER A 38 12.86 9.82 -34.64
CA SER A 38 11.80 10.16 -33.69
C SER A 38 11.00 8.93 -33.27
N SER A 39 10.63 8.08 -34.22
CA SER A 39 9.94 6.81 -33.96
C SER A 39 10.79 5.86 -33.11
N ALA A 40 12.06 5.69 -33.48
CA ALA A 40 13.01 4.85 -32.72
C ALA A 40 13.23 5.38 -31.30
N GLY A 41 13.35 6.71 -31.11
CA GLY A 41 13.50 7.33 -29.81
C GLY A 41 12.30 7.09 -28.89
N ARG A 42 11.08 7.20 -29.41
CA ARG A 42 9.86 6.88 -28.65
C ARG A 42 9.81 5.41 -28.26
N ALA A 43 10.14 4.50 -29.18
CA ALA A 43 10.16 3.06 -28.91
C ALA A 43 11.17 2.69 -27.80
N VAL A 44 12.36 3.31 -27.82
CA VAL A 44 13.38 3.10 -26.78
C VAL A 44 12.90 3.65 -25.43
N SER A 45 12.29 4.83 -25.40
CA SER A 45 11.75 5.42 -24.16
C SER A 45 10.64 4.55 -23.55
N VAL A 46 9.68 4.07 -24.36
CA VAL A 46 8.64 3.14 -23.89
C VAL A 46 9.24 1.85 -23.34
N SER A 47 10.31 1.36 -23.97
CA SER A 47 11.01 0.13 -23.53
C SER A 47 11.70 0.33 -22.17
N GLN A 48 12.37 1.46 -21.96
CA GLN A 48 13.03 1.79 -20.69
C GLN A 48 12.03 1.82 -19.53
N VAL A 49 10.92 2.52 -19.70
CA VAL A 49 9.84 2.62 -18.69
C VAL A 49 9.24 1.25 -18.40
N THR A 50 9.03 0.45 -19.44
CA THR A 50 8.50 -0.89 -19.28
C THR A 50 9.44 -1.77 -18.45
N LEU A 51 10.75 -1.65 -18.66
CA LEU A 51 11.75 -2.40 -17.90
C LEU A 51 11.79 -1.96 -16.43
N GLU A 52 11.77 -0.65 -16.17
CA GLU A 52 11.70 -0.09 -14.81
C GLU A 52 10.44 -0.56 -14.08
N LEU A 53 9.29 -0.48 -14.77
CA LEU A 53 8.01 -0.92 -14.24
C LEU A 53 8.02 -2.42 -13.91
N MET A 54 8.54 -3.27 -14.81
CA MET A 54 8.66 -4.71 -14.56
C MET A 54 9.59 -5.02 -13.39
N SER A 55 10.68 -4.28 -13.25
CA SER A 55 11.61 -4.42 -12.12
C SER A 55 10.94 -4.07 -10.80
N ASN A 56 10.25 -2.93 -10.73
CA ASN A 56 9.52 -2.48 -9.54
C ASN A 56 8.40 -3.45 -9.18
N THR A 57 7.59 -3.86 -10.17
CA THR A 57 6.53 -4.87 -9.98
C THR A 57 7.07 -6.16 -9.38
N ARG A 58 8.20 -6.69 -9.87
CA ARG A 58 8.80 -7.91 -9.30
C ARG A 58 9.21 -7.74 -7.85
N ALA A 59 9.80 -6.60 -7.49
CA ALA A 59 10.17 -6.31 -6.10
C ALA A 59 8.94 -6.25 -5.19
N VAL A 60 7.84 -5.64 -5.66
CA VAL A 60 6.56 -5.60 -4.95
C VAL A 60 5.99 -7.01 -4.78
N GLN A 61 6.00 -7.83 -5.84
CA GLN A 61 5.52 -9.21 -5.80
C GLN A 61 6.26 -10.05 -4.77
N GLN A 62 7.60 -9.97 -4.75
CA GLN A 62 8.42 -10.68 -3.77
C GLN A 62 8.15 -10.22 -2.33
N GLN A 63 7.91 -8.92 -2.13
CA GLN A 63 7.58 -8.40 -0.82
C GLN A 63 6.19 -8.86 -0.35
N ILE A 64 5.19 -8.84 -1.23
CA ILE A 64 3.84 -9.37 -0.96
C ILE A 64 3.92 -10.86 -0.61
N GLU A 65 4.66 -11.65 -1.40
CA GLU A 65 4.82 -13.09 -1.17
C GLU A 65 5.51 -13.38 0.17
N ARG A 66 6.56 -12.61 0.51
CA ARG A 66 7.23 -12.70 1.81
C ARG A 66 6.28 -12.41 2.97
N ASP A 67 5.50 -11.34 2.89
CA ASP A 67 4.59 -10.95 3.97
C ASP A 67 3.43 -11.94 4.12
N ILE A 68 2.89 -12.45 3.01
CA ILE A 68 1.82 -13.45 3.00
C ILE A 68 2.32 -14.81 3.49
N GLY A 69 3.54 -15.20 3.12
CA GLY A 69 4.19 -16.40 3.65
C GLY A 69 4.41 -16.34 5.16
N GLY A 70 4.46 -15.14 5.72
CA GLY A 70 4.53 -14.90 7.16
C GLY A 70 3.17 -14.88 7.86
N ILE A 71 2.03 -15.02 7.17
CA ILE A 71 0.71 -14.96 7.83
C ILE A 71 0.63 -16.00 8.94
N SER A 72 0.30 -15.55 10.15
CA SER A 72 0.11 -16.44 11.29
C SER A 72 -1.21 -17.19 11.15
N PRO A 73 -1.24 -18.53 11.30
CA PRO A 73 -2.49 -19.31 11.25
C PRO A 73 -3.46 -18.96 12.39
N ASP A 74 -2.94 -18.40 13.48
CA ASP A 74 -3.73 -17.92 14.62
C ASP A 74 -4.04 -16.42 14.55
N GLY A 75 -3.81 -15.79 13.40
CA GLY A 75 -4.02 -14.37 13.19
C GLY A 75 -5.43 -14.02 12.70
N PHE A 76 -5.51 -12.89 12.02
CA PHE A 76 -6.66 -12.51 11.21
C PHE A 76 -6.21 -12.02 9.85
N ILE A 77 -7.10 -12.11 8.86
CA ILE A 77 -7.01 -11.48 7.56
C ILE A 77 -8.31 -10.73 7.33
N VAL A 78 -8.21 -9.46 7.00
CA VAL A 78 -9.35 -8.61 6.64
C VAL A 78 -9.11 -8.11 5.23
N ILE A 79 -10.02 -8.43 4.31
CA ILE A 79 -10.05 -7.86 2.97
C ILE A 79 -11.27 -6.96 2.92
N ARG A 80 -11.06 -5.70 2.52
CA ARG A 80 -12.14 -4.77 2.20
C ARG A 80 -11.95 -4.30 0.78
N SER A 81 -13.03 -4.27 0.03
CA SER A 81 -13.05 -3.90 -1.37
C SER A 81 -14.19 -2.93 -1.58
N ARG A 82 -13.94 -1.87 -2.36
CA ARG A 82 -14.94 -0.86 -2.66
C ARG A 82 -14.82 -0.38 -4.10
N ARG A 83 -15.94 -0.04 -4.75
CA ARG A 83 -15.97 0.73 -6.01
C ARG A 83 -16.12 2.22 -5.76
N GLU A 84 -15.50 3.02 -6.63
CA GLU A 84 -15.66 4.49 -6.63
C GLU A 84 -17.08 4.91 -7.05
N ASP A 85 -17.54 4.32 -8.15
CA ASP A 85 -18.80 4.61 -8.84
C ASP A 85 -19.49 3.29 -9.19
N THR A 86 -20.66 3.11 -8.65
CA THR A 86 -21.46 1.88 -8.69
C THR A 86 -22.15 1.71 -10.04
N THR A 87 -22.34 2.82 -10.75
CA THR A 87 -23.05 2.88 -12.02
C THR A 87 -22.17 2.50 -13.21
N GLN A 88 -20.84 2.54 -13.03
CA GLN A 88 -19.88 2.23 -14.07
C GLN A 88 -19.25 0.85 -13.83
N ALA A 89 -19.47 -0.08 -14.76
CA ALA A 89 -18.85 -1.41 -14.70
C ALA A 89 -17.31 -1.38 -14.62
N ASN A 90 -16.71 -0.33 -15.19
CA ASN A 90 -15.26 -0.09 -15.22
C ASN A 90 -14.79 0.90 -14.16
N SER A 91 -15.60 1.14 -13.13
CA SER A 91 -15.22 2.03 -12.04
C SER A 91 -13.99 1.51 -11.30
N ARG A 92 -13.22 2.45 -10.74
CA ARG A 92 -12.03 2.15 -9.97
C ARG A 92 -12.41 1.31 -8.76
N ARG A 93 -11.56 0.33 -8.47
CA ARG A 93 -11.68 -0.54 -7.31
C ARG A 93 -10.58 -0.18 -6.32
N PHE A 94 -10.99 0.13 -5.10
CA PHE A 94 -10.16 0.46 -3.96
C PHE A 94 -10.20 -0.67 -2.95
N ASP A 95 -9.26 -1.59 -3.11
CA ASP A 95 -9.11 -2.67 -2.16
C ASP A 95 -8.07 -2.36 -1.10
N MET A 96 -8.27 -2.98 0.05
CA MET A 96 -7.29 -3.04 1.11
C MET A 96 -7.31 -4.44 1.72
N ILE A 97 -6.13 -4.89 2.12
CA ILE A 97 -5.96 -6.12 2.88
C ILE A 97 -5.12 -5.82 4.11
N SER A 98 -5.53 -6.33 5.27
CA SER A 98 -4.76 -6.26 6.50
C SER A 98 -4.68 -7.63 7.17
N PHE A 99 -3.51 -8.01 7.63
CA PHE A 99 -3.31 -9.28 8.31
C PHE A 99 -2.20 -9.21 9.35
N LEU A 100 -2.16 -10.20 10.24
CA LEU A 100 -1.04 -10.42 11.14
C LEU A 100 -0.03 -11.37 10.50
N ALA A 101 1.22 -10.93 10.43
CA ALA A 101 2.33 -11.72 9.94
C ALA A 101 3.41 -11.88 11.01
N GLN A 102 3.96 -13.08 11.09
CA GLN A 102 5.20 -13.42 11.77
C GLN A 102 6.35 -13.33 10.76
N GLY A 103 7.49 -12.85 11.23
CA GLY A 103 8.65 -12.64 10.38
C GLY A 103 9.63 -11.65 10.99
N SER A 104 10.62 -11.24 10.21
CA SER A 104 11.59 -10.22 10.63
C SER A 104 11.18 -8.87 10.06
N PHE A 105 10.60 -8.01 10.91
CA PHE A 105 10.14 -6.67 10.53
C PHE A 105 11.05 -5.60 11.15
N PRO A 106 12.00 -5.03 10.38
CA PRO A 106 12.92 -4.01 10.89
C PRO A 106 12.17 -2.71 11.17
N ASN A 107 12.53 -2.03 12.27
CA ASN A 107 12.03 -0.71 12.57
C ASN A 107 12.62 0.33 11.62
N ARG A 108 11.78 0.85 10.71
CA ARG A 108 12.16 1.88 9.75
C ARG A 108 11.91 3.30 10.24
N THR A 109 11.26 3.49 11.39
CA THR A 109 10.91 4.83 11.90
C THR A 109 12.06 5.46 12.71
N GLY A 110 13.07 4.68 13.08
CA GLY A 110 14.14 5.11 13.98
C GLY A 110 13.71 5.04 15.45
N SER A 111 14.69 5.15 16.35
CA SER A 111 14.47 5.08 17.81
C SER A 111 14.36 6.48 18.43
N THR A 112 14.94 7.51 17.78
CA THR A 112 14.97 8.89 18.27
C THR A 112 14.97 9.90 17.12
N ASN A 113 14.61 11.15 17.43
CA ASN A 113 14.68 12.27 16.47
C ASN A 113 16.10 12.58 16.00
N ALA A 114 17.12 12.23 16.80
CA ALA A 114 18.51 12.54 16.50
C ALA A 114 19.13 11.56 15.48
N GLN A 115 18.58 10.35 15.37
CA GLN A 115 19.07 9.31 14.48
C GLN A 115 17.89 8.58 13.81
N PRO A 116 17.16 9.26 12.89
CA PRO A 116 16.16 8.59 12.08
C PRO A 116 16.84 7.48 11.27
N PHE A 117 16.20 6.31 11.16
CA PHE A 117 16.66 5.16 10.36
C PHE A 117 17.88 4.37 10.87
N THR A 118 18.46 4.68 12.04
CA THR A 118 19.59 3.88 12.59
C THR A 118 19.15 2.80 13.56
N ASP A 119 17.85 2.70 13.86
CA ASP A 119 17.34 1.70 14.78
C ASP A 119 17.45 0.30 14.15
N ARG A 120 18.12 -0.61 14.86
CA ARG A 120 18.29 -2.00 14.46
C ARG A 120 17.26 -2.93 15.08
N THR A 121 16.27 -2.40 15.80
CA THR A 121 15.20 -3.21 16.36
C THR A 121 14.43 -3.91 15.24
N VAL A 122 14.12 -5.18 15.49
CA VAL A 122 13.37 -6.05 14.58
C VAL A 122 12.23 -6.64 15.39
N ALA A 123 10.99 -6.44 14.93
CA ALA A 123 9.85 -7.15 15.49
C ALA A 123 9.71 -8.52 14.83
N ASN A 124 9.36 -9.53 15.64
CA ASN A 124 9.07 -10.89 15.19
C ASN A 124 7.64 -11.04 14.63
N ALA A 125 6.79 -10.05 14.86
CA ALA A 125 5.43 -9.99 14.34
C ALA A 125 5.05 -8.55 13.99
N ALA A 126 4.18 -8.41 12.99
CA ALA A 126 3.64 -7.12 12.59
C ALA A 126 2.22 -7.29 12.05
N ARG A 127 1.41 -6.23 12.20
CA ARG A 127 0.24 -6.03 11.35
C ARG A 127 0.73 -5.46 10.02
N VAL A 128 0.44 -6.16 8.93
CA VAL A 128 0.72 -5.68 7.58
C VAL A 128 -0.59 -5.21 6.97
N TRP A 129 -0.54 -4.09 6.25
CA TRP A 129 -1.65 -3.55 5.48
C TRP A 129 -1.15 -3.18 4.08
N TYR A 130 -1.96 -3.50 3.08
CA TYR A 130 -1.79 -3.07 1.70
C TYR A 130 -3.07 -2.41 1.22
N GLY A 131 -2.94 -1.39 0.39
CA GLY A 131 -4.08 -0.74 -0.25
C GLY A 131 -3.64 0.44 -1.11
N GLN A 132 -4.59 1.06 -1.79
CA GLN A 132 -4.32 2.28 -2.54
C GLN A 132 -4.28 3.50 -1.62
N LEU A 133 -3.32 4.37 -1.90
CA LEU A 133 -3.20 5.70 -1.30
C LEU A 133 -3.23 6.74 -2.42
N VAL A 134 -3.52 7.99 -2.09
CA VAL A 134 -3.43 9.13 -3.02
C VAL A 134 -2.18 9.93 -2.70
N ILE A 135 -1.39 10.28 -3.72
CA ILE A 135 -0.34 11.28 -3.62
C ILE A 135 -1.03 12.61 -3.44
N GLU A 136 -0.76 13.28 -2.33
CA GLU A 136 -1.26 14.63 -2.07
C GLU A 136 -0.62 15.62 -3.05
N GLY A 137 -1.27 15.81 -4.21
CA GLY A 137 -1.00 16.91 -5.14
C GLY A 137 -2.07 18.00 -5.07
N ALA A 138 -3.18 17.77 -4.36
CA ALA A 138 -4.27 18.72 -4.27
C ALA A 138 -3.98 19.79 -3.22
N SER A 139 -4.36 21.03 -3.54
CA SER A 139 -4.40 22.16 -2.62
C SER A 139 -4.94 21.74 -1.25
N PRO A 140 -4.30 22.15 -0.12
CA PRO A 140 -4.73 21.81 1.24
C PRO A 140 -6.21 22.06 1.53
N SER A 141 -6.85 22.97 0.77
CA SER A 141 -8.28 23.27 0.89
C SER A 141 -9.23 22.09 0.59
N GLN A 142 -8.77 21.04 -0.10
CA GLN A 142 -9.60 19.87 -0.45
C GLN A 142 -9.52 18.71 0.56
N LEU A 143 -8.59 18.74 1.52
CA LEU A 143 -8.42 17.68 2.52
C LEU A 143 -9.40 17.76 3.70
N SER A 144 -10.20 18.83 3.79
CA SER A 144 -11.01 19.18 4.95
C SER A 144 -12.23 18.27 5.24
N ALA A 145 -12.52 17.25 4.42
CA ALA A 145 -13.75 16.47 4.56
C ALA A 145 -13.65 14.96 4.21
N VAL A 146 -12.46 14.40 4.04
CA VAL A 146 -12.34 12.95 3.78
C VAL A 146 -12.52 12.21 5.11
N GLY A 147 -13.74 11.73 5.37
CA GLY A 147 -14.02 10.87 6.53
C GLY A 147 -13.11 9.63 6.51
N VAL A 148 -12.82 9.05 7.69
CA VAL A 148 -11.92 7.89 7.85
C VAL A 148 -12.31 6.67 6.98
N ASN A 149 -13.55 6.63 6.49
CA ASN A 149 -14.11 5.58 5.65
C ASN A 149 -14.39 6.02 4.20
N ALA A 150 -14.07 7.26 3.83
CA ALA A 150 -14.23 7.73 2.46
C ALA A 150 -13.08 7.17 1.59
N PRO A 151 -13.37 6.76 0.34
CA PRO A 151 -12.33 6.30 -0.56
C PRO A 151 -11.36 7.47 -0.84
N PRO A 152 -10.09 7.17 -1.15
CA PRO A 152 -9.13 8.20 -1.50
C PRO A 152 -9.65 9.00 -2.71
N THR A 153 -9.75 10.32 -2.58
CA THR A 153 -10.26 11.19 -3.64
C THR A 153 -9.12 11.68 -4.54
N GLY A 154 -8.86 10.97 -5.63
CA GLY A 154 -7.93 11.38 -6.69
C GLY A 154 -8.69 11.68 -7.98
N THR A 155 -8.38 12.80 -8.64
CA THR A 155 -9.04 13.15 -9.91
C THR A 155 -8.50 12.29 -11.05
N ASN A 156 -7.20 12.02 -11.05
CA ASN A 156 -6.54 11.27 -12.11
C ASN A 156 -6.04 9.92 -11.61
N ASP A 157 -6.02 8.93 -12.50
CA ASP A 157 -5.46 7.59 -12.25
C ASP A 157 -3.99 7.62 -11.75
N ARG A 158 -3.26 8.69 -12.06
CA ARG A 158 -1.83 8.85 -11.74
C ARG A 158 -1.61 9.33 -10.31
N ASP A 159 -2.66 9.85 -9.69
CA ASP A 159 -2.60 10.37 -8.33
C ASP A 159 -2.58 9.23 -7.30
N PHE A 160 -2.78 7.98 -7.73
CA PHE A 160 -2.84 6.83 -6.83
C PHE A 160 -1.51 6.05 -6.78
N ILE A 161 -1.20 5.53 -5.61
CA ILE A 161 -0.04 4.67 -5.34
C ILE A 161 -0.46 3.42 -4.58
N LEU A 162 0.30 2.35 -4.75
CA LEU A 162 0.20 1.19 -3.88
C LEU A 162 0.99 1.45 -2.60
N GLY A 163 0.28 1.49 -1.47
CA GLY A 163 0.85 1.61 -0.14
C GLY A 163 1.05 0.25 0.52
N ARG A 164 2.10 0.15 1.33
CA ARG A 164 2.29 -0.91 2.31
C ARG A 164 2.54 -0.28 3.67
N HIS A 165 1.79 -0.67 4.69
CA HIS A 165 2.01 -0.24 6.06
C HIS A 165 2.35 -1.45 6.92
N THR A 166 3.39 -1.33 7.73
CA THR A 166 3.77 -2.36 8.70
C THR A 166 3.76 -1.74 10.07
N THR A 167 2.87 -2.23 10.92
CA THR A 167 2.82 -1.84 12.31
C THR A 167 3.45 -2.93 13.17
N LEU A 168 4.61 -2.63 13.72
CA LEU A 168 5.40 -3.57 14.50
C LEU A 168 4.68 -3.95 15.79
N LEU A 169 4.65 -5.25 16.07
CA LEU A 169 4.23 -5.78 17.37
C LEU A 169 5.50 -6.01 18.19
N LEU A 170 6.02 -4.95 18.81
CA LEU A 170 7.26 -5.00 19.58
C LEU A 170 7.01 -5.47 21.02
N ALA A 171 7.98 -6.22 21.56
CA ALA A 171 8.09 -6.49 22.99
C ALA A 171 8.89 -5.36 23.61
N GLU A 172 8.54 -5.01 24.85
CA GLU A 172 9.35 -4.11 25.65
C GLU A 172 10.72 -4.76 25.92
N ASP A 173 11.78 -3.97 25.77
CA ASP A 173 13.15 -4.37 26.08
C ASP A 173 13.25 -4.60 27.59
N GLY A 174 13.53 -5.84 27.99
CA GLY A 174 13.42 -6.37 29.35
C GLY A 174 14.45 -5.84 30.35
N GLY A 175 14.73 -4.53 30.36
CA GLY A 175 15.68 -3.89 31.26
C GLY A 175 15.07 -3.01 32.36
N GLY A 176 13.80 -2.64 32.26
CA GLY A 176 13.11 -1.81 33.26
C GLY A 176 12.09 -2.60 34.05
N THR A 177 11.88 -2.25 35.32
CA THR A 177 10.79 -2.71 36.19
C THR A 177 9.42 -2.27 35.66
N ALA A 178 9.05 -2.72 34.46
CA ALA A 178 7.78 -2.40 33.82
C ALA A 178 6.63 -2.90 34.71
N GLU A 179 5.66 -2.03 34.93
CA GLU A 179 4.49 -2.27 35.75
C GLU A 179 3.69 -3.42 35.14
N ARG A 180 3.63 -4.53 35.88
CA ARG A 180 2.99 -5.77 35.47
C ARG A 180 1.50 -5.69 35.74
N ILE A 181 0.67 -5.51 34.71
CA ILE A 181 -0.78 -5.64 34.87
C ILE A 181 -1.09 -7.15 34.93
N ALA A 182 -1.39 -7.64 36.13
CA ALA A 182 -1.85 -9.00 36.35
C ALA A 182 -3.36 -9.06 36.11
N SER A 183 -3.76 -9.54 34.93
CA SER A 183 -5.15 -9.91 34.63
C SER A 183 -5.18 -11.43 34.41
N ASN A 184 -5.97 -12.15 35.21
CA ASN A 184 -6.17 -13.61 35.08
C ASN A 184 -4.89 -14.46 35.04
N GLY A 185 -3.85 -14.09 35.80
CA GLY A 185 -2.60 -14.85 35.88
C GLY A 185 -1.68 -14.72 34.66
N ILE A 186 -2.07 -13.95 33.64
CA ILE A 186 -1.20 -13.59 32.52
C ILE A 186 -0.61 -12.23 32.82
N THR A 187 0.72 -12.19 32.91
CA THR A 187 1.43 -10.93 33.17
C THR A 187 1.89 -10.34 31.85
N VAL A 188 1.30 -9.22 31.46
CA VAL A 188 1.68 -8.49 30.25
C VAL A 188 2.47 -7.25 30.67
N ALA A 189 3.63 -7.03 30.07
CA ALA A 189 4.41 -5.81 30.31
C ALA A 189 3.61 -4.59 29.82
N ALA A 190 3.52 -3.53 30.61
CA ALA A 190 2.92 -2.27 30.20
C ALA A 190 3.93 -1.15 30.42
N HIS A 191 3.99 -0.18 29.49
CA HIS A 191 4.80 1.01 29.68
C HIS A 191 4.34 1.76 30.93
N GLY A 192 5.21 1.87 31.94
CA GLY A 192 4.90 2.29 33.31
C GLY A 192 4.48 3.75 33.53
N ASN A 193 4.19 4.52 32.47
CA ASN A 193 3.82 5.93 32.59
C ASN A 193 2.34 6.23 32.31
N ILE A 194 1.48 5.21 32.19
CA ILE A 194 0.03 5.41 32.19
C ILE A 194 -0.51 5.06 33.58
N ARG A 195 -0.25 5.94 34.55
CA ARG A 195 -1.03 5.93 35.79
C ARG A 195 -2.49 6.21 35.41
N LEU A 196 -3.36 5.24 35.65
CA LEU A 196 -4.80 5.45 35.81
C LEU A 196 -5.00 6.34 37.04
N THR A 197 -4.69 7.63 36.94
CA THR A 197 -5.30 8.60 37.83
C THR A 197 -6.79 8.54 37.51
N GLY A 198 -7.59 8.16 38.51
CA GLY A 198 -9.02 7.93 38.38
C GLY A 198 -9.77 9.09 37.70
N PRO A 199 -11.04 8.88 37.35
CA PRO A 199 -11.84 9.89 36.66
C PRO A 199 -11.92 11.15 37.51
N GLY A 200 -11.06 12.15 37.27
CA GLY A 200 -11.14 13.43 37.98
C GLY A 200 -9.87 14.25 38.20
N THR A 201 -8.65 13.80 37.92
CA THR A 201 -7.47 14.65 38.17
C THR A 201 -6.79 15.11 36.89
N SER A 202 -6.98 16.41 36.62
CA SER A 202 -6.23 17.26 35.71
C SER A 202 -4.75 16.88 35.61
N VAL A 203 -4.27 16.62 34.40
CA VAL A 203 -2.84 16.46 34.09
C VAL A 203 -2.15 17.81 34.28
N ASP A 204 -1.04 17.78 34.99
CA ASP A 204 -0.21 18.93 35.38
C ASP A 204 0.42 19.59 34.12
N PRO A 205 0.20 20.89 33.83
CA PRO A 205 0.69 21.56 32.62
C PRO A 205 2.20 21.86 32.62
N GLY A 206 2.95 21.37 33.62
CA GLY A 206 4.34 21.76 33.87
C GLY A 206 5.43 21.00 33.13
N ASN A 207 5.14 19.86 32.48
CA ASN A 207 6.13 19.13 31.67
C ASN A 207 5.68 19.09 30.21
N SER A 208 6.30 19.95 29.42
CA SER A 208 5.96 20.29 28.03
C SER A 208 6.34 19.20 27.02
N GLU A 209 5.79 18.00 27.14
CA GLU A 209 5.42 17.23 25.95
C GLU A 209 3.90 17.42 25.76
N PRO A 210 3.46 18.04 24.66
CA PRO A 210 2.03 18.21 24.41
C PRO A 210 1.37 16.84 24.41
N SER A 211 0.36 16.68 25.27
CA SER A 211 -0.46 15.49 25.44
C SER A 211 -0.90 14.96 24.08
N ALA A 212 -0.17 13.98 23.54
CA ALA A 212 -0.58 13.33 22.31
C ALA A 212 -1.83 12.49 22.63
N HIS A 213 -2.98 12.88 22.06
CA HIS A 213 -4.30 12.27 22.22
C HIS A 213 -4.42 10.80 21.73
N ILE A 214 -3.31 10.06 21.57
CA ILE A 214 -3.26 8.70 21.04
C ILE A 214 -2.32 7.81 21.88
N SER A 215 -2.27 8.05 23.19
CA SER A 215 -1.43 7.33 24.16
C SER A 215 -2.24 6.32 24.98
N SER A 216 -2.79 5.28 24.34
CA SER A 216 -3.18 4.05 25.06
C SER A 216 -3.46 2.88 24.13
N SER A 217 -2.42 2.16 23.68
CA SER A 217 -2.57 0.72 23.43
C SER A 217 -2.22 0.02 24.74
N ARG A 218 -3.21 -0.64 25.36
CA ARG A 218 -3.15 -1.12 26.75
C ARG A 218 -2.43 -2.46 26.94
N VAL A 219 -1.87 -3.06 25.87
CA VAL A 219 -1.37 -4.45 25.91
C VAL A 219 -0.07 -4.58 25.09
N CYS A 220 1.03 -4.95 25.74
CA CYS A 220 2.24 -5.43 25.06
C CYS A 220 2.00 -6.83 24.52
N THR A 221 1.77 -6.96 23.22
CA THR A 221 1.39 -8.24 22.60
C THR A 221 2.56 -9.13 22.22
N ALA A 222 3.80 -8.70 22.41
CA ALA A 222 4.93 -9.41 21.81
C ALA A 222 5.58 -10.49 22.69
N ALA A 223 5.17 -10.60 23.96
CA ALA A 223 5.35 -11.82 24.75
C ALA A 223 4.22 -12.83 24.51
N LEU A 224 3.19 -12.44 23.76
CA LEU A 224 2.03 -13.27 23.47
C LEU A 224 2.18 -13.85 22.06
N THR A 225 1.98 -15.16 21.93
CA THR A 225 1.74 -15.75 20.61
C THR A 225 0.50 -15.10 19.99
N PRO A 226 0.37 -15.05 18.66
CA PRO A 226 -0.86 -14.54 18.05
C PRO A 226 -2.12 -15.20 18.60
N ALA A 227 -2.07 -16.49 18.93
CA ALA A 227 -3.16 -17.19 19.62
C ALA A 227 -3.49 -16.60 21.00
N GLN A 228 -2.48 -16.21 21.79
CA GLN A 228 -2.68 -15.55 23.09
C GLN A 228 -3.20 -14.11 22.93
N VAL A 229 -2.71 -13.36 21.94
CA VAL A 229 -3.25 -12.04 21.59
C VAL A 229 -4.73 -12.15 21.25
N MET A 230 -5.09 -13.08 20.37
CA MET A 230 -6.47 -13.31 19.95
C MET A 230 -7.35 -13.80 21.10
N ARG A 231 -6.83 -14.68 21.96
CA ARG A 231 -7.56 -15.13 23.16
C ARG A 231 -7.89 -13.97 24.09
N ASN A 232 -6.95 -13.05 24.29
CA ASN A 232 -7.17 -11.86 25.10
C ASN A 232 -8.18 -10.90 24.46
N ILE A 233 -8.11 -10.69 23.14
CA ILE A 233 -9.13 -9.90 22.41
C ILE A 233 -10.50 -10.54 22.58
N MET A 234 -10.61 -11.86 22.36
CA MET A 234 -11.87 -12.57 22.51
C MET A 234 -12.41 -12.47 23.93
N SER A 235 -11.56 -12.60 24.96
CA SER A 235 -12.02 -12.44 26.34
C SER A 235 -12.54 -11.04 26.63
N GLU A 236 -11.91 -9.99 26.08
CA GLU A 236 -12.40 -8.61 26.23
C GLU A 236 -13.70 -8.38 25.47
N VAL A 237 -13.81 -8.89 24.23
CA VAL A 237 -15.05 -8.84 23.43
C VAL A 237 -16.19 -9.57 24.14
N THR A 238 -15.94 -10.76 24.69
CA THR A 238 -16.92 -11.54 25.45
C THR A 238 -17.29 -10.83 26.75
N ALA A 239 -16.32 -10.28 27.48
CA ALA A 239 -16.57 -9.51 28.71
C ALA A 239 -17.38 -8.23 28.43
N ALA A 240 -17.20 -7.61 27.26
CA ALA A 240 -17.98 -6.47 26.79
C ALA A 240 -19.40 -6.82 26.30
N GLY A 241 -19.85 -8.06 26.48
CA GLY A 241 -21.18 -8.53 26.08
C GLY A 241 -21.21 -9.31 24.77
N GLY A 242 -20.07 -9.59 24.14
CA GLY A 242 -19.96 -10.43 22.96
C GLY A 242 -20.43 -9.78 21.65
N ARG A 243 -20.20 -10.51 20.54
CA ARG A 243 -20.68 -10.13 19.20
C ARG A 243 -22.21 -10.29 19.18
N GLY A 244 -22.94 -9.17 19.16
CA GLY A 244 -24.35 -9.17 18.74
C GLY A 244 -25.45 -8.92 19.78
N VAL A 245 -25.19 -8.30 20.94
CA VAL A 245 -26.27 -8.13 21.96
C VAL A 245 -27.02 -6.79 21.88
N ALA A 246 -26.67 -5.90 20.95
CA ALA A 246 -27.58 -4.82 20.55
C ALA A 246 -27.38 -4.47 19.07
N ALA A 247 -28.47 -4.45 18.30
CA ALA A 247 -28.49 -3.85 16.97
C ALA A 247 -28.09 -2.38 17.08
N GLY A 248 -26.80 -2.07 16.88
CA GLY A 248 -26.22 -0.74 17.09
C GLY A 248 -24.94 -0.71 17.93
N ALA A 249 -24.57 -1.80 18.62
CA ALA A 249 -23.30 -1.89 19.33
C ALA A 249 -22.15 -2.20 18.34
N ARG A 250 -21.41 -1.17 17.95
CA ARG A 250 -20.29 -1.19 16.99
C ARG A 250 -19.02 -1.87 17.51
N TRP A 251 -19.12 -2.78 18.49
CA TRP A 251 -17.96 -3.53 18.97
C TRP A 251 -17.64 -4.67 18.00
N GLU A 252 -17.36 -4.31 16.75
CA GLU A 252 -16.87 -5.22 15.75
C GLU A 252 -15.39 -5.48 16.06
N ALA A 253 -14.90 -6.70 15.82
CA ALA A 253 -13.49 -7.06 16.07
C ALA A 253 -12.50 -6.15 15.30
N ASP A 254 -13.02 -5.41 14.33
CA ASP A 254 -12.40 -4.36 13.53
C ASP A 254 -12.25 -3.01 14.27
N GLU A 255 -13.03 -2.70 15.31
CA GLU A 255 -12.72 -1.63 16.26
C GLU A 255 -11.63 -2.04 17.26
N TYR A 256 -11.49 -3.35 17.52
CA TYR A 256 -10.28 -3.94 18.13
C TYR A 256 -9.14 -4.10 17.10
N CYS A 257 -9.13 -3.31 16.03
CA CYS A 257 -7.88 -2.77 15.56
C CYS A 257 -7.24 -2.09 16.77
N PHE A 258 -6.30 -2.78 17.44
CA PHE A 258 -5.37 -2.10 18.30
C PHE A 258 -4.94 -0.85 17.53
N ARG A 259 -5.24 0.32 18.07
CA ARG A 259 -4.57 1.56 17.69
C ARG A 259 -3.14 1.37 18.14
N PHE A 260 -2.42 0.59 17.36
CA PHE A 260 -1.02 0.41 17.51
C PHE A 260 -0.43 1.79 17.25
N LYS A 261 0.30 2.31 18.23
CA LYS A 261 1.07 3.54 18.12
C LYS A 261 1.95 3.39 16.87
N THR A 262 1.58 4.07 15.80
CA THR A 262 2.54 4.41 14.79
C THR A 262 3.56 5.31 15.48
N LEU A 263 4.81 4.88 15.58
CA LEU A 263 5.88 5.76 16.01
C LEU A 263 5.81 6.97 15.08
N ARG A 264 5.50 8.15 15.62
CA ARG A 264 5.57 9.39 14.86
C ARG A 264 6.93 9.41 14.19
N SER A 265 6.94 9.59 12.87
CA SER A 265 8.19 9.90 12.19
C SER A 265 8.81 11.10 12.91
N PRO A 266 10.13 11.17 13.10
CA PRO A 266 10.77 12.36 13.67
C PRO A 266 10.56 13.63 12.83
N TYR A 267 9.95 13.50 11.64
CA TYR A 267 9.47 14.58 10.78
C TYR A 267 8.00 14.97 10.99
N ASP A 268 7.31 14.32 11.93
CA ASP A 268 5.95 14.65 12.38
C ASP A 268 5.97 15.77 13.45
N THR A 269 7.15 16.37 13.69
CA THR A 269 7.25 17.67 14.35
C THR A 269 6.66 18.71 13.43
N GLU A 270 5.42 19.09 13.75
CA GLU A 270 4.78 20.38 13.52
C GLU A 270 5.75 21.43 12.95
N VAL A 271 5.90 21.48 11.62
CA VAL A 271 6.32 22.73 11.00
C VAL A 271 5.07 23.59 11.07
N GLN A 272 4.88 24.28 12.20
CA GLN A 272 3.93 25.38 12.29
C GLN A 272 4.42 26.48 11.36
N VAL A 273 4.01 26.41 10.10
CA VAL A 273 4.06 27.59 9.22
C VAL A 273 2.95 28.50 9.72
N SER A 274 3.34 29.61 10.36
CA SER A 274 2.41 30.61 10.88
C SER A 274 1.35 30.96 9.84
N GLY A 275 0.09 30.60 10.10
CA GLY A 275 -1.06 30.89 9.24
C GLY A 275 -1.51 29.76 8.30
N ALA A 276 -0.86 28.59 8.30
CA ALA A 276 -1.35 27.40 7.62
C ALA A 276 -1.85 26.35 8.63
N PRO A 277 -2.95 25.62 8.35
CA PRO A 277 -3.32 24.47 9.17
C PRO A 277 -2.16 23.47 9.17
N SER A 278 -1.75 23.03 10.36
CA SER A 278 -0.65 22.09 10.57
C SER A 278 -0.92 20.80 9.79
N LEU A 279 -0.25 20.60 8.65
CA LEU A 279 -0.31 19.35 7.90
C LEU A 279 0.45 18.29 8.70
N THR A 280 -0.30 17.58 9.55
CA THR A 280 0.19 16.42 10.31
C THR A 280 0.20 15.23 9.37
N ASN A 281 1.20 15.15 8.49
CA ASN A 281 1.29 14.09 7.49
C ASN A 281 2.47 13.14 7.68
N GLY A 282 2.78 12.81 8.94
CA GLY A 282 3.60 11.66 9.28
C GLY A 282 3.04 10.33 8.75
N TYR A 283 1.74 10.26 8.41
CA TYR A 283 1.10 9.06 7.87
C TYR A 283 1.75 8.62 6.55
N PHE A 284 1.96 9.50 5.57
CA PHE A 284 2.57 9.13 4.29
C PHE A 284 4.03 8.66 4.41
N ARG A 285 4.76 9.12 5.43
CA ARG A 285 6.18 8.74 5.61
C ARG A 285 6.38 7.35 6.24
N MET A 286 5.31 6.74 6.75
CA MET A 286 5.34 5.36 7.28
C MET A 286 4.93 4.31 6.25
N HIS A 287 4.42 4.75 5.10
CA HIS A 287 4.05 3.86 4.00
C HIS A 287 5.19 3.90 2.98
N PRO A 288 6.13 2.93 2.97
CA PRO A 288 6.99 2.76 1.81
C PRO A 288 6.10 2.70 0.57
N ILE A 289 6.28 3.67 -0.33
CA ILE A 289 5.64 3.70 -1.63
C ILE A 289 6.11 2.45 -2.35
N MET A 290 5.21 1.49 -2.55
CA MET A 290 5.57 0.22 -3.19
C MET A 290 5.60 0.40 -4.71
N LEU A 291 4.61 1.10 -5.25
CA LEU A 291 4.44 1.30 -6.67
C LEU A 291 3.69 2.60 -6.94
N GLN A 292 4.27 3.50 -7.72
CA GLN A 292 3.60 4.72 -8.14
C GLN A 292 2.68 4.47 -9.35
N GLY A 293 1.70 5.35 -9.56
CA GLY A 293 0.78 5.27 -10.70
C GLY A 293 -0.16 4.06 -10.64
N THR A 294 -0.48 3.56 -9.45
CA THR A 294 -1.37 2.40 -9.29
C THR A 294 -2.83 2.84 -9.36
N ALA A 295 -3.36 2.93 -10.58
CA ALA A 295 -4.72 3.39 -10.88
C ALA A 295 -5.82 2.49 -10.28
N SER A 296 -5.58 1.17 -10.22
CA SER A 296 -6.49 0.24 -9.55
C SER A 296 -5.70 -0.81 -8.76
N PHE A 297 -6.25 -1.24 -7.63
CA PHE A 297 -5.77 -2.36 -6.85
C PHE A 297 -6.95 -3.22 -6.40
N ALA A 298 -6.87 -4.50 -6.72
CA ALA A 298 -7.89 -5.48 -6.37
C ALA A 298 -7.24 -6.67 -5.67
N VAL A 299 -7.89 -7.12 -4.61
CA VAL A 299 -7.55 -8.32 -3.85
C VAL A 299 -8.74 -9.25 -3.96
N ASP A 300 -8.52 -10.39 -4.60
CA ASP A 300 -9.48 -11.49 -4.62
C ASP A 300 -8.90 -12.67 -3.84
N TRP A 301 -9.74 -13.56 -3.34
CA TRP A 301 -9.32 -14.71 -2.55
C TRP A 301 -9.98 -15.99 -3.04
N SER A 302 -9.39 -17.15 -2.77
CA SER A 302 -9.94 -18.45 -3.14
C SER A 302 -9.88 -19.40 -1.96
N ASP A 303 -10.91 -20.20 -1.76
CA ASP A 303 -10.95 -21.32 -0.81
C ASP A 303 -10.34 -22.61 -1.37
N GLY A 304 -9.75 -22.54 -2.57
CA GLY A 304 -9.19 -23.67 -3.30
C GLY A 304 -10.20 -24.47 -4.10
N THR A 305 -11.47 -24.04 -4.17
CA THR A 305 -12.40 -24.60 -5.15
C THR A 305 -11.90 -24.31 -6.56
N THR A 306 -12.07 -25.30 -7.44
CA THR A 306 -11.74 -25.16 -8.85
C THR A 306 -13.00 -25.17 -9.69
N ASP A 307 -12.97 -24.45 -10.82
CA ASP A 307 -13.97 -24.60 -11.87
C ASP A 307 -13.87 -26.00 -12.52
N GLY A 308 -14.81 -26.33 -13.42
CA GLY A 308 -14.79 -27.59 -14.17
C GLY A 308 -13.55 -27.78 -15.06
N GLY A 309 -12.72 -26.74 -15.24
CA GLY A 309 -11.46 -26.76 -15.96
C GLY A 309 -10.22 -26.85 -15.06
N GLY A 310 -10.39 -26.94 -13.74
CA GLY A 310 -9.29 -27.02 -12.78
C GLY A 310 -8.67 -25.66 -12.39
N ASN A 311 -9.24 -24.53 -12.82
CA ASN A 311 -8.76 -23.21 -12.40
C ASN A 311 -9.36 -22.81 -11.06
N LEU A 312 -8.59 -22.14 -10.21
CA LEU A 312 -9.09 -21.63 -8.93
C LEU A 312 -10.24 -20.62 -9.15
N VAL A 313 -11.34 -20.82 -8.42
CA VAL A 313 -12.42 -19.84 -8.34
C VAL A 313 -12.01 -18.76 -7.35
N PHE A 314 -12.06 -17.50 -7.79
CA PHE A 314 -11.72 -16.34 -6.97
C PHE A 314 -12.97 -15.54 -6.61
N TYR A 315 -13.03 -15.15 -5.34
CA TYR A 315 -14.08 -14.37 -4.72
C TYR A 315 -13.58 -12.96 -4.40
N GLY A 316 -14.46 -11.99 -4.49
CA GLY A 316 -14.18 -10.57 -4.29
C GLY A 316 -15.36 -9.74 -4.72
N LEU A 317 -15.17 -8.43 -4.93
CA LEU A 317 -16.27 -7.51 -5.25
C LEU A 317 -17.11 -7.90 -6.48
N GLY A 318 -16.48 -8.49 -7.51
CA GLY A 318 -17.20 -8.92 -8.73
C GLY A 318 -17.79 -10.33 -8.66
N ASN A 319 -17.50 -11.09 -7.60
CA ASN A 319 -17.96 -12.47 -7.40
C ASN A 319 -17.96 -12.76 -5.89
N PRO A 320 -18.85 -12.14 -5.10
CA PRO A 320 -18.88 -12.32 -3.65
C PRO A 320 -19.28 -13.76 -3.30
N LYS A 321 -18.78 -14.28 -2.18
CA LYS A 321 -19.11 -15.64 -1.76
C LYS A 321 -20.16 -15.58 -0.66
N ALA A 322 -21.39 -15.99 -0.94
CA ALA A 322 -22.45 -16.02 0.08
C ALA A 322 -22.15 -16.99 1.25
N ASP A 323 -21.36 -16.55 2.23
CA ASP A 323 -21.00 -17.29 3.45
C ASP A 323 -20.98 -16.33 4.65
N THR A 324 -22.02 -16.41 5.47
CA THR A 324 -22.22 -15.57 6.67
C THR A 324 -21.14 -15.74 7.74
N ALA A 325 -20.32 -16.80 7.68
CA ALA A 325 -19.23 -17.01 8.63
C ALA A 325 -17.93 -16.27 8.24
N ILE A 326 -17.82 -15.83 6.98
CA ILE A 326 -16.64 -15.14 6.44
C ILE A 326 -16.97 -13.66 6.18
N GLU A 327 -18.22 -13.38 5.81
CA GLU A 327 -18.67 -12.08 5.33
C GLU A 327 -19.66 -11.50 6.32
N PRO A 328 -19.26 -10.51 7.15
CA PRO A 328 -20.18 -9.96 8.13
C PRO A 328 -21.36 -9.25 7.44
N THR A 329 -21.15 -8.59 6.30
CA THR A 329 -22.23 -7.87 5.59
C THR A 329 -21.74 -7.40 4.22
N LEU A 330 -22.49 -7.71 3.15
CA LEU A 330 -22.49 -6.84 1.97
C LEU A 330 -23.23 -5.57 2.40
N ALA A 331 -22.52 -4.47 2.63
CA ALA A 331 -23.15 -3.19 2.96
C ALA A 331 -23.93 -2.64 1.76
N SER A 332 -23.49 -2.97 0.54
CA SER A 332 -24.13 -2.70 -0.75
C SER A 332 -23.49 -3.56 -1.85
N ASP A 333 -23.99 -3.49 -3.09
CA ASP A 333 -23.39 -4.13 -4.28
C ASP A 333 -21.96 -3.63 -4.60
N ASP A 334 -21.49 -2.62 -3.88
CA ASP A 334 -20.27 -1.87 -4.15
C ASP A 334 -19.21 -2.00 -3.08
N GLU A 335 -19.56 -2.66 -1.98
CA GLU A 335 -18.68 -2.90 -0.85
C GLU A 335 -18.65 -4.39 -0.53
N TYR A 336 -17.44 -4.90 -0.40
CA TYR A 336 -17.20 -6.29 -0.09
C TYR A 336 -16.20 -6.39 1.06
N THR A 337 -16.56 -7.11 2.11
CA THR A 337 -15.68 -7.33 3.27
C THR A 337 -15.63 -8.80 3.61
N ALA A 338 -14.42 -9.36 3.60
CA ALA A 338 -14.15 -10.73 4.04
C ALA A 338 -13.23 -10.70 5.26
N ILE A 339 -13.67 -11.33 6.35
CA ILE A 339 -12.93 -11.44 7.61
C ILE A 339 -12.65 -12.91 7.90
N PHE A 340 -11.37 -13.23 7.95
CA PHE A 340 -10.85 -14.53 8.35
C PHE A 340 -10.21 -14.37 9.71
N SER A 341 -10.69 -15.11 10.69
CA SER A 341 -10.19 -15.10 12.06
C SER A 341 -9.84 -16.53 12.49
N PHE A 342 -9.25 -16.66 13.66
CA PHE A 342 -8.98 -17.96 14.27
C PHE A 342 -10.23 -18.87 14.32
N ASP A 343 -11.41 -18.31 14.58
CA ASP A 343 -12.65 -19.10 14.76
C ASP A 343 -13.17 -19.74 13.47
N ASN A 344 -12.86 -19.15 12.30
CA ASN A 344 -13.26 -19.67 11.00
C ASN A 344 -12.09 -20.24 10.19
N ARG A 345 -11.04 -20.74 10.87
CA ARG A 345 -9.80 -21.24 10.24
C ARG A 345 -10.01 -22.21 9.08
N ALA A 346 -10.97 -23.13 9.19
CA ALA A 346 -11.29 -24.09 8.13
C ALA A 346 -11.76 -23.44 6.82
N LYS A 347 -12.15 -22.16 6.87
CA LYS A 347 -12.63 -21.34 5.76
C LYS A 347 -11.61 -20.29 5.29
N TRP A 348 -10.40 -20.32 5.82
CA TRP A 348 -9.34 -19.39 5.39
C TRP A 348 -9.05 -19.52 3.90
N PRO A 349 -8.63 -18.41 3.26
CA PRO A 349 -8.28 -18.45 1.86
C PRO A 349 -7.05 -19.37 1.68
N LYS A 350 -7.10 -20.22 0.66
CA LYS A 350 -5.97 -21.04 0.23
C LYS A 350 -5.07 -20.30 -0.76
N ALA A 351 -5.63 -19.31 -1.46
CA ALA A 351 -4.88 -18.42 -2.34
C ALA A 351 -5.46 -17.00 -2.32
N LEU A 352 -4.58 -16.02 -2.57
CA LEU A 352 -4.91 -14.62 -2.80
C LEU A 352 -4.46 -14.24 -4.21
N ARG A 353 -5.25 -13.44 -4.90
CA ARG A 353 -4.93 -12.85 -6.20
C ARG A 353 -4.90 -11.34 -6.09
N PHE A 354 -3.71 -10.79 -6.29
CA PHE A 354 -3.48 -9.35 -6.36
C PHE A 354 -3.49 -8.93 -7.81
N ARG A 355 -4.37 -7.98 -8.15
CA ARG A 355 -4.39 -7.32 -9.45
C ARG A 355 -4.14 -5.85 -9.24
N TYR A 356 -3.21 -5.29 -10.00
CA TYR A 356 -3.01 -3.85 -10.01
C TYR A 356 -2.77 -3.36 -11.43
N ARG A 357 -3.41 -2.24 -11.76
CA ARG A 357 -3.21 -1.52 -13.00
C ARG A 357 -2.28 -0.35 -12.75
N VAL A 358 -1.13 -0.34 -13.42
CA VAL A 358 -0.14 0.72 -13.31
C VAL A 358 -0.17 1.57 -14.56
N ILE A 359 -0.23 2.88 -14.39
CA ILE A 359 -0.18 3.85 -15.48
C ILE A 359 1.10 4.69 -15.38
N ASP A 360 1.51 5.25 -16.52
CA ASP A 360 2.63 6.20 -16.56
C ASP A 360 2.24 7.51 -15.87
N LEU A 361 3.20 8.14 -15.18
CA LEU A 361 2.97 9.39 -14.44
C LEU A 361 3.04 10.62 -15.36
N ASP A 362 3.68 10.48 -16.51
CA ASP A 362 3.89 11.56 -17.47
C ASP A 362 2.57 12.06 -18.07
N GLU A 363 2.50 13.37 -18.32
CA GLU A 363 1.33 14.03 -18.93
C GLU A 363 1.02 13.49 -20.34
N GLN A 364 2.04 13.03 -21.06
CA GLN A 364 1.90 12.24 -22.27
C GLN A 364 2.22 10.77 -21.93
N PRO A 365 1.23 9.95 -21.57
CA PRO A 365 1.50 8.61 -21.08
C PRO A 365 2.16 7.78 -22.18
N ARG A 366 3.39 7.31 -21.92
CA ARG A 366 4.10 6.40 -22.83
C ARG A 366 3.42 5.03 -22.89
N LEU A 367 2.63 4.72 -21.86
CA LEU A 367 1.78 3.52 -21.76
C LEU A 367 0.30 3.93 -21.81
N ALA A 368 -0.23 4.13 -23.02
CA ALA A 368 -1.65 4.43 -23.21
C ALA A 368 -2.52 3.31 -22.60
N GLY A 369 -3.33 3.67 -21.59
CA GLY A 369 -4.20 2.72 -20.88
C GLY A 369 -3.54 1.91 -19.75
N GLY A 370 -2.26 2.11 -19.48
CA GLY A 370 -1.53 1.40 -18.41
C GLY A 370 -1.30 -0.09 -18.70
N ARG A 371 -0.81 -0.79 -17.68
CA ARG A 371 -0.58 -2.24 -17.71
C ARG A 371 -1.17 -2.89 -16.48
N GLU A 372 -1.86 -4.01 -16.66
CA GLU A 372 -2.37 -4.83 -15.57
C GLU A 372 -1.36 -5.92 -15.21
N PHE A 373 -1.09 -6.05 -13.91
CA PHE A 373 -0.29 -7.12 -13.35
C PHE A 373 -1.17 -7.97 -12.45
N THR A 374 -1.02 -9.29 -12.57
CA THR A 374 -1.71 -10.25 -11.72
C THR A 374 -0.69 -11.13 -11.02
N GLN A 375 -0.80 -11.26 -9.70
CA GLN A 375 -0.01 -12.17 -8.89
C GLN A 375 -0.95 -13.07 -8.08
N ILE A 376 -0.69 -14.37 -8.09
CA ILE A 376 -1.40 -15.33 -7.25
C ILE A 376 -0.42 -15.85 -6.19
N VAL A 377 -0.79 -15.72 -4.92
CA VAL A 377 0.01 -16.18 -3.77
C VAL A 377 -0.79 -17.22 -3.01
N ARG A 378 -0.21 -18.40 -2.78
CA ARG A 378 -0.84 -19.44 -1.95
C ARG A 378 -0.53 -19.20 -0.48
N LEU A 379 -1.52 -19.40 0.38
CA LEU A 379 -1.31 -19.30 1.82
C LEU A 379 -0.71 -20.59 2.38
N PRO A 380 0.16 -20.50 3.40
CA PRO A 380 0.52 -21.66 4.20
C PRO A 380 -0.74 -22.23 4.86
N GLN A 381 -0.95 -23.55 4.76
CA GLN A 381 -2.10 -24.26 5.33
C GLN A 381 -1.74 -24.89 6.68
#